data_AF-A0A809PH16-F1
#
_entry.id   AF-A0A809PH16-F1
#
_cell.length_a   1.000
_cell.length_b   1.000
_cell.length_c   1.000
_cell.angle_alpha   90.00
_cell.angle_beta   90.00
_cell.angle_gamma   90.00
#
_symmetry.space_group_name_H-M   'P 1'
#
loop_
_entity.id
_entity.type
_entity.pdbx_description
1 polymer ?
#
loop_
_entity_poly.entity_id
_entity_poly.type
_entity_poly.pdbx_seq_one_letter_code
_entity_poly.pdbx_strand_id
1 'polypeptide(L)'
;MLGALQAARQTGALTIGFANNPGAPVTLQAEIGITLDTGSEVISGSTRLKAGTSQKVALNSFSSALMVRLHKVYGNLMVDVKPTNVKLLRRTVALTMHATGRDEAYCRRILEECDFHVKTAILAILNNISVTAAHAKLLACGDDLRLALRTTV
;
A
#
# COMPACT_ATOMS: atom_id res chain seq x y z
N MET A 1 19.59 -17.37 -5.33
CA MET A 1 19.22 -15.98 -5.68
C MET A 1 19.59 -15.65 -7.13
N LEU A 2 20.87 -15.71 -7.53
CA LEU A 2 21.31 -15.33 -8.88
C LEU A 2 20.62 -16.14 -10.00
N GLY A 3 20.44 -17.46 -9.82
CA GLY A 3 19.69 -18.26 -10.79
C GLY A 3 18.23 -17.83 -10.97
N ALA A 4 17.56 -17.43 -9.87
CA ALA A 4 16.19 -16.91 -9.94
C ALA A 4 16.14 -15.54 -10.63
N LEU A 5 17.13 -14.68 -10.37
CA LEU A 5 17.29 -13.39 -11.02
C LEU A 5 17.48 -13.55 -12.54
N GLN A 6 18.34 -14.49 -12.95
CA GLN A 6 18.61 -14.78 -14.36
C GLN A 6 17.35 -15.34 -15.05
N ALA A 7 16.64 -16.27 -14.42
CA ALA A 7 15.38 -16.79 -14.94
C ALA A 7 14.32 -15.69 -15.10
N ALA A 8 14.16 -14.80 -14.11
CA ALA A 8 13.22 -13.68 -14.20
C ALA A 8 13.55 -12.71 -15.34
N ARG A 9 14.85 -12.45 -15.58
CA ARG A 9 15.28 -11.63 -16.73
C ARG A 9 14.97 -12.31 -18.07
N GLN A 10 15.15 -13.63 -18.16
CA GLN A 10 14.83 -14.39 -19.37
C GLN A 10 13.34 -14.33 -19.73
N THR A 11 12.46 -14.14 -18.75
CA THR A 11 11.02 -13.96 -18.96
C THR A 11 10.60 -12.51 -19.17
N GLY A 12 11.54 -11.55 -19.20
CA GLY A 12 11.25 -10.11 -19.34
C GLY A 12 10.66 -9.47 -18.08
N ALA A 13 10.77 -10.09 -16.91
CA ALA A 13 10.31 -9.48 -15.67
C ALA A 13 11.31 -8.41 -15.20
N LEU A 14 10.79 -7.29 -14.68
CA LEU A 14 11.62 -6.28 -14.00
C LEU A 14 12.35 -6.93 -12.82
N THR A 15 13.66 -6.72 -12.74
CA THR A 15 14.48 -7.30 -11.68
C THR A 15 15.08 -6.24 -10.77
N ILE A 16 14.80 -6.37 -9.47
CA ILE A 16 15.34 -5.50 -8.43
C ILE A 16 16.13 -6.37 -7.45
N GLY A 17 17.41 -6.04 -7.23
CA GLY A 17 18.30 -6.78 -6.35
C GLY A 17 18.70 -5.95 -5.14
N PHE A 18 18.45 -6.45 -3.93
CA PHE A 18 18.92 -5.84 -2.68
C PHE A 18 20.13 -6.62 -2.14
N ALA A 19 21.17 -5.91 -1.70
CA ALA A 19 22.27 -6.49 -0.94
C ALA A 19 22.85 -5.48 0.05
N ASN A 20 23.57 -5.98 1.06
CA ASN A 20 24.24 -5.15 2.05
C ASN A 20 25.76 -5.01 1.82
N ASN A 21 26.29 -5.79 0.89
CA ASN A 21 27.70 -5.71 0.50
C ASN A 21 27.81 -4.88 -0.79
N PRO A 22 28.66 -3.84 -0.82
CA PRO A 22 29.01 -3.14 -2.05
C PRO A 22 29.53 -4.11 -3.12
N GLY A 23 29.07 -3.94 -4.37
CA GLY A 23 29.48 -4.79 -5.48
C GLY A 23 28.94 -6.22 -5.45
N ALA A 24 27.94 -6.52 -4.62
CA ALA A 24 27.33 -7.85 -4.59
C ALA A 24 26.81 -8.25 -5.98
N PRO A 25 27.01 -9.51 -6.42
CA PRO A 25 26.58 -9.94 -7.76
C PRO A 25 25.10 -9.69 -8.06
N VAL A 26 24.21 -9.76 -7.06
CA VAL A 26 22.78 -9.48 -7.27
C VAL A 26 22.49 -8.02 -7.60
N THR A 27 23.21 -7.06 -6.99
CA THR A 27 22.98 -5.64 -7.29
C THR A 27 23.56 -5.27 -8.66
N LEU A 28 24.61 -5.97 -9.09
CA LEU A 28 25.22 -5.76 -10.41
C LEU A 28 24.43 -6.44 -11.55
N GLN A 29 23.79 -7.57 -11.29
CA GLN A 29 23.07 -8.36 -12.30
C GLN A 29 21.58 -8.01 -12.40
N ALA A 30 20.99 -7.37 -11.39
CA ALA A 30 19.62 -6.87 -11.46
C ALA A 30 19.55 -5.66 -12.39
N GLU A 31 18.38 -5.41 -12.97
CA GLU A 31 18.14 -4.16 -13.70
C GLU A 31 18.23 -2.95 -12.76
N ILE A 32 17.72 -3.10 -11.53
CA ILE A 32 17.85 -2.10 -10.48
C ILE A 32 18.56 -2.73 -9.28
N GLY A 33 19.83 -2.39 -9.09
CA GLY A 33 20.62 -2.78 -7.93
C GLY A 33 20.51 -1.78 -6.79
N ILE A 34 20.19 -2.25 -5.57
CA ILE A 34 20.11 -1.44 -4.37
C ILE A 34 21.08 -1.99 -3.33
N THR A 35 22.13 -1.23 -3.06
CA THR A 35 23.11 -1.54 -2.00
C THR A 35 22.72 -0.81 -0.72
N LEU A 36 22.42 -1.56 0.32
CA LEU A 36 22.14 -1.10 1.67
C LEU A 36 23.41 -1.28 2.52
N ASP A 37 24.42 -0.44 2.31
CA ASP A 37 25.70 -0.59 2.98
C ASP A 37 25.58 -0.34 4.50
N THR A 38 25.52 -1.44 5.25
CA THR A 38 25.38 -1.43 6.71
C THR A 38 26.72 -1.63 7.43
N GLY A 39 27.81 -1.89 6.70
CA GLY A 39 29.10 -2.29 7.24
C GLY A 39 29.06 -3.58 8.09
N SER A 40 30.12 -3.80 8.87
CA SER A 40 30.28 -4.98 9.73
C SER A 40 29.25 -5.05 10.85
N GLU A 41 28.74 -6.24 11.12
CA GLU A 41 27.79 -6.47 12.22
C GLU A 41 28.47 -6.47 13.59
N VAL A 42 27.72 -6.12 14.63
CA VAL A 42 28.22 -6.14 16.03
C VAL A 42 28.56 -7.57 16.49
N ILE A 43 27.78 -8.55 16.03
CA ILE A 43 28.13 -9.97 16.13
C ILE A 43 28.59 -10.39 14.73
N SER A 44 29.86 -10.74 14.60
CA SER A 44 30.45 -11.12 13.31
C SER A 44 29.61 -12.19 12.61
N GLY A 45 29.22 -11.90 11.36
CA GLY A 45 28.38 -12.79 10.53
C GLY A 45 26.87 -12.78 10.84
N SER A 46 26.40 -12.09 11.89
CA SER A 46 24.98 -12.10 12.25
C SER A 46 24.15 -11.07 11.46
N THR A 47 23.99 -11.32 10.16
CA THR A 47 23.28 -10.41 9.23
C THR A 47 21.80 -10.22 9.51
N ARG A 48 21.20 -10.98 10.44
CA ARG A 48 19.83 -10.73 10.92
C ARG A 48 19.69 -9.40 11.68
N LEU A 49 20.78 -8.73 12.03
CA LEU A 49 20.83 -7.48 12.80
C LEU A 49 20.67 -6.25 11.90
N LYS A 50 21.75 -5.52 11.58
CA LYS A 50 21.65 -4.29 10.78
C LYS A 50 21.21 -4.59 9.36
N ALA A 51 21.80 -5.59 8.72
CA ALA A 51 21.47 -5.95 7.35
C ALA A 51 19.99 -6.35 7.21
N GLY A 52 19.49 -7.27 8.04
CA GLY A 52 18.08 -7.67 8.05
C GLY A 52 17.13 -6.51 8.36
N THR A 53 17.48 -5.64 9.31
CA THR A 53 16.69 -4.46 9.64
C THR A 53 16.62 -3.48 8.46
N SER A 54 17.74 -3.20 7.81
CA SER A 54 17.79 -2.32 6.64
C SER A 54 16.94 -2.85 5.47
N GLN A 55 16.97 -4.16 5.21
CA GLN A 55 16.15 -4.80 4.18
C GLN A 55 14.66 -4.69 4.50
N LYS A 56 14.26 -4.93 5.75
CA LYS A 56 12.88 -4.73 6.20
C LYS A 56 12.41 -3.29 5.95
N VAL A 57 13.22 -2.30 6.33
CA VAL A 57 12.89 -0.88 6.12
C VAL A 57 12.74 -0.60 4.62
N ALA A 58 13.69 -1.02 3.80
CA ALA A 58 13.66 -0.81 2.36
C ALA A 58 12.42 -1.44 1.70
N LEU A 59 12.10 -2.70 2.02
CA LEU A 59 10.94 -3.40 1.47
C LEU A 59 9.61 -2.80 1.94
N ASN A 60 9.53 -2.35 3.21
CA ASN A 60 8.36 -1.67 3.72
C ASN A 60 8.16 -0.32 3.02
N SER A 61 9.22 0.45 2.82
CA SER A 61 9.17 1.73 2.11
C SER A 61 8.77 1.53 0.64
N PHE A 62 9.37 0.55 -0.04
CA PHE A 62 9.08 0.23 -1.43
C PHE A 62 7.61 -0.17 -1.62
N SER A 63 7.13 -1.16 -0.86
CA SER A 63 5.74 -1.62 -0.95
C SER A 63 4.74 -0.53 -0.57
N SER A 64 5.03 0.26 0.47
CA SER A 64 4.15 1.37 0.88
C SER A 64 4.07 2.47 -0.19
N ALA A 65 5.21 2.86 -0.78
CA ALA A 65 5.24 3.85 -1.85
C ALA A 65 4.45 3.39 -3.08
N LEU A 66 4.57 2.11 -3.46
CA LEU A 66 3.76 1.53 -4.53
C LEU A 66 2.27 1.60 -4.22
N MET A 67 1.85 1.18 -3.02
CA MET A 67 0.44 1.18 -2.63
C MET A 67 -0.15 2.59 -2.57
N VAL A 68 0.65 3.60 -2.18
CA VAL A 68 0.25 5.02 -2.27
C VAL A 68 0.04 5.44 -3.73
N ARG A 69 0.96 5.06 -4.64
CA ARG A 69 0.82 5.37 -6.07
C ARG A 69 -0.32 4.62 -6.75
N LEU A 70 -0.70 3.45 -6.24
CA LEU A 70 -1.86 2.67 -6.68
C LEU A 70 -3.17 3.11 -6.00
N HIS A 71 -3.19 4.30 -5.40
CA HIS A 71 -4.36 4.90 -4.76
C HIS A 71 -4.96 4.08 -3.60
N LYS A 72 -4.22 3.15 -2.98
CA LYS A 72 -4.71 2.34 -1.85
C LYS A 72 -4.71 3.09 -0.52
N VAL A 73 -4.22 4.33 -0.53
CA VAL A 73 -4.11 5.24 0.60
C VAL A 73 -4.72 6.60 0.24
N TYR A 74 -5.46 7.20 1.17
CA TYR A 74 -6.00 8.57 1.05
C TYR A 74 -5.49 9.42 2.22
N GLY A 75 -4.72 10.46 1.92
CA GLY A 75 -3.94 11.15 2.95
C GLY A 75 -2.94 10.18 3.59
N ASN A 76 -3.12 9.89 4.88
CA ASN A 76 -2.39 8.86 5.62
C ASN A 76 -3.28 7.66 6.01
N LEU A 77 -4.50 7.56 5.45
CA LEU A 77 -5.50 6.54 5.77
C LEU A 77 -5.42 5.37 4.79
N MET A 78 -5.37 4.14 5.32
CA MET A 78 -5.41 2.90 4.54
C MET A 78 -6.85 2.59 4.10
N VAL A 79 -7.26 3.17 2.98
CA VAL A 79 -8.66 3.11 2.49
C VAL A 79 -8.97 1.88 1.64
N ASP A 80 -7.99 1.03 1.35
CA ASP A 80 -8.21 -0.28 0.72
C ASP A 80 -7.99 -1.42 1.73
N VAL A 81 -8.89 -1.51 2.71
CA VAL A 81 -8.84 -2.50 3.79
C VAL A 81 -10.06 -3.40 3.75
N LYS A 82 -9.84 -4.72 3.78
CA LYS A 82 -10.91 -5.72 3.87
C LYS A 82 -11.12 -6.15 5.33
N PRO A 83 -12.31 -5.96 5.92
CA PRO A 83 -12.54 -6.30 7.32
C PRO A 83 -12.80 -7.80 7.51
N THR A 84 -11.75 -8.61 7.58
CA THR A 84 -11.84 -10.08 7.77
C THR A 84 -11.96 -10.53 9.23
N ASN A 85 -11.91 -9.59 10.17
CA ASN A 85 -12.06 -9.84 11.60
C ASN A 85 -12.57 -8.59 12.32
N VAL A 86 -13.00 -8.77 13.57
CA VAL A 86 -13.59 -7.69 14.40
C VAL A 86 -12.64 -6.49 14.55
N LYS A 87 -11.32 -6.71 14.65
CA LYS A 87 -10.33 -5.62 14.73
C LYS A 87 -10.31 -4.81 13.43
N LEU A 88 -10.28 -5.47 12.28
CA LEU A 88 -10.27 -4.79 10.99
C LEU A 88 -11.61 -4.11 10.70
N LEU A 89 -12.73 -4.69 11.11
CA LEU A 89 -14.04 -4.04 11.05
C LEU A 89 -14.06 -2.71 11.83
N ARG A 90 -13.61 -2.74 13.08
CA ARG A 90 -13.49 -1.52 13.91
C ARG A 90 -12.56 -0.48 13.26
N ARG A 91 -11.45 -0.93 12.67
CA ARG A 91 -10.52 -0.05 11.96
C ARG A 91 -11.15 0.56 10.71
N THR A 92 -11.87 -0.20 9.90
CA THR A 92 -12.60 0.26 8.71
C THR A 92 -13.57 1.39 9.09
N VAL A 93 -14.37 1.20 10.14
CA VAL A 93 -15.30 2.22 10.62
C VAL A 93 -14.56 3.47 11.12
N ALA A 94 -13.52 3.30 11.94
CA ALA A 94 -12.72 4.42 12.44
C ALA A 94 -12.05 5.23 11.32
N LEU A 95 -11.53 4.57 10.28
CA LEU A 95 -10.94 5.24 9.12
C LEU A 95 -11.97 6.08 8.37
N THR A 96 -13.19 5.56 8.17
CA THR A 96 -14.28 6.31 7.53
C THR A 96 -14.71 7.50 8.39
N MET A 97 -14.82 7.34 9.71
CA MET A 97 -15.10 8.44 10.63
C MET A 97 -14.03 9.53 10.53
N HIS A 98 -12.75 9.15 10.59
CA HIS A 98 -11.64 10.10 10.47
C HIS A 98 -11.62 10.84 9.13
N ALA A 99 -11.95 10.17 8.04
CA ALA A 99 -11.97 10.78 6.71
C ALA A 99 -13.16 11.72 6.49
N THR A 100 -14.29 11.47 7.14
CA THR A 100 -15.57 12.15 6.85
C THR A 100 -16.05 13.09 7.94
N GLY A 101 -15.53 12.96 9.17
CA GLY A 101 -16.00 13.69 10.35
C GLY A 101 -17.38 13.26 10.86
N ARG A 102 -17.96 12.18 10.32
CA ARG A 102 -19.26 11.64 10.76
C ARG A 102 -19.13 10.68 11.94
N ASP A 103 -20.23 10.46 12.66
CA ASP A 103 -20.29 9.53 13.78
C ASP A 103 -20.22 8.06 13.34
N GLU A 104 -19.97 7.18 14.31
CA GLU A 104 -19.81 5.74 14.09
C GLU A 104 -21.05 5.09 13.47
N ALA A 105 -22.25 5.43 13.98
CA ALA A 105 -23.50 4.81 13.54
C ALA A 105 -23.79 5.16 12.09
N TYR A 106 -23.55 6.42 11.70
CA TYR A 106 -23.67 6.87 10.33
C TYR A 106 -22.67 6.19 9.41
N CYS A 107 -21.38 6.16 9.79
CA CYS A 107 -20.33 5.54 8.98
C CYS A 107 -20.55 4.04 8.79
N ARG A 108 -20.98 3.33 9.84
CA ARG A 108 -21.23 1.89 9.79
C ARG A 108 -22.35 1.55 8.82
N ARG A 109 -23.47 2.27 8.87
CA ARG A 109 -24.59 2.06 7.94
C ARG A 109 -24.16 2.21 6.47
N ILE A 110 -23.45 3.29 6.13
CA ILE A 110 -22.97 3.49 4.76
C ILE A 110 -21.94 2.43 4.35
N LEU A 111 -21.07 2.01 5.28
CA LEU A 111 -20.13 0.91 5.03
C LEU A 111 -20.85 -0.40 4.74
N GLU A 112 -21.91 -0.73 5.49
CA GLU A 112 -22.73 -1.94 5.26
C GLU A 112 -23.41 -1.91 3.88
N GLU A 113 -23.91 -0.74 3.44
CA GLU A 113 -24.51 -0.56 2.11
C GLU A 113 -23.52 -0.79 0.95
N CYS A 114 -22.21 -0.71 1.20
CA CYS A 114 -21.16 -0.83 0.18
C CYS A 114 -20.20 -2.00 0.39
N ASP A 115 -20.64 -3.05 1.11
CA ASP A 115 -19.84 -4.23 1.48
C ASP A 115 -18.47 -3.84 2.09
N PHE A 116 -18.50 -2.84 2.96
CA PHE A 116 -17.36 -2.27 3.67
C PHE A 116 -16.26 -1.69 2.77
N HIS A 117 -16.59 -1.28 1.53
CA HIS A 117 -15.67 -0.60 0.64
C HIS A 117 -15.43 0.86 1.08
N VAL A 118 -14.39 1.08 1.88
CA VAL A 118 -14.09 2.37 2.55
C VAL A 118 -14.04 3.55 1.58
N LYS A 119 -13.41 3.41 0.40
CA LYS A 119 -13.34 4.51 -0.57
C LYS A 119 -14.72 4.93 -1.07
N THR A 120 -15.59 3.96 -1.35
CA THR A 120 -16.98 4.23 -1.78
C THR A 120 -17.73 4.93 -0.67
N ALA A 121 -17.62 4.43 0.57
CA ALA A 121 -18.26 5.04 1.72
C ALA A 121 -17.81 6.49 1.93
N ILE A 122 -16.50 6.76 1.93
CA ILE A 122 -15.97 8.12 2.08
C ILE A 122 -16.52 9.05 0.98
N LEU A 123 -16.50 8.59 -0.27
CA LEU A 123 -16.97 9.38 -1.40
C LEU A 123 -18.48 9.65 -1.34
N ALA A 124 -19.29 8.64 -0.99
CA ALA A 124 -20.73 8.77 -0.82
C ALA A 124 -21.06 9.81 0.26
N ILE A 125 -20.37 9.75 1.40
CA ILE A 125 -20.58 10.64 2.54
C ILE A 125 -20.17 12.07 2.22
N LEU A 126 -18.98 12.27 1.64
CA LEU A 126 -18.44 13.62 1.39
C LEU A 126 -19.13 14.33 0.22
N ASN A 127 -19.52 13.61 -0.83
CA ASN A 127 -20.25 14.19 -1.96
C ASN A 127 -21.77 14.17 -1.77
N ASN A 128 -22.28 13.59 -0.68
CA ASN A 128 -23.71 13.43 -0.41
C ASN A 128 -24.47 12.76 -1.59
N ILE A 129 -23.95 11.63 -2.07
CA ILE A 129 -24.50 10.83 -3.17
C ILE A 129 -24.75 9.39 -2.72
N SER A 130 -25.55 8.65 -3.49
CA SER A 130 -25.79 7.22 -3.21
C SER A 130 -24.50 6.40 -3.31
N VAL A 131 -24.44 5.28 -2.59
CA VAL A 131 -23.33 4.32 -2.64
C VAL A 131 -23.07 3.85 -4.07
N THR A 132 -24.12 3.57 -4.84
CA THR A 132 -24.01 3.16 -6.25
C THR A 132 -23.37 4.25 -7.11
N ALA A 133 -23.80 5.51 -6.95
CA ALA A 133 -23.23 6.64 -7.68
C ALA A 133 -21.77 6.88 -7.28
N ALA A 134 -21.44 6.77 -5.99
CA ALA A 134 -20.07 6.87 -5.50
C ALA A 134 -19.18 5.76 -6.08
N HIS A 135 -19.65 4.52 -6.11
CA HIS A 135 -18.89 3.41 -6.67
C HIS A 135 -18.61 3.61 -8.16
N ALA A 136 -19.62 3.99 -8.94
CA ALA A 136 -19.46 4.29 -10.37
C ALA A 136 -18.46 5.46 -10.59
N LYS A 137 -18.58 6.53 -9.80
CA LYS A 137 -17.68 7.69 -9.88
C LYS A 137 -16.24 7.32 -9.55
N LEU A 138 -16.03 6.46 -8.54
CA LEU A 138 -14.70 6.00 -8.15
C LEU A 138 -14.05 5.15 -9.25
N LEU A 139 -14.82 4.25 -9.88
CA LEU A 139 -14.34 3.47 -11.03
C LEU A 139 -13.96 4.36 -12.22
N ALA A 140 -14.78 5.37 -12.53
CA ALA A 140 -14.48 6.34 -13.58
C ALA A 140 -13.20 7.15 -13.31
N CYS A 141 -12.79 7.27 -12.04
CA CYS A 141 -11.57 7.95 -11.62
C CYS A 141 -10.38 6.99 -11.38
N GLY A 142 -10.43 5.75 -11.89
CA GLY A 142 -9.33 4.80 -11.76
C GLY A 142 -9.02 4.38 -10.32
N ASP A 143 -10.05 4.32 -9.47
CA ASP A 143 -9.93 4.01 -8.03
C ASP A 143 -9.15 5.08 -7.22
N ASP A 144 -8.92 6.28 -7.79
CA ASP A 144 -8.35 7.44 -7.10
C ASP A 144 -9.43 8.24 -6.36
N LEU A 145 -9.53 8.02 -5.05
CA LEU A 145 -10.44 8.76 -4.18
C LEU A 145 -10.16 10.27 -4.18
N ARG A 146 -8.91 10.71 -4.30
CA ARG A 146 -8.56 12.14 -4.31
C ARG A 146 -9.09 12.80 -5.58
N LEU A 147 -8.97 12.12 -6.72
CA LEU A 147 -9.52 12.60 -7.99
C LEU A 147 -11.06 12.62 -7.93
N ALA A 148 -11.68 11.53 -7.48
CA ALA A 148 -13.13 11.41 -7.40
C ALA A 148 -13.81 12.46 -6.50
N LEU A 149 -13.13 12.93 -5.45
CA LEU A 149 -13.63 14.01 -4.60
C LEU A 149 -13.54 15.41 -5.24
N ARG A 150 -12.64 15.61 -6.23
CA ARG A 150 -12.43 16.90 -6.88
C ARG A 150 -13.27 17.10 -8.13
N THR A 151 -13.56 16.01 -8.84
CA THR A 151 -14.36 16.06 -10.07
C THR A 151 -15.82 16.32 -9.71
N THR A 152 -16.37 17.47 -10.06
CA THR A 152 -17.81 17.72 -9.99
C THR A 152 -18.48 16.97 -11.14
N VAL A 153 -19.57 16.24 -10.84
CA VAL A 153 -20.46 15.68 -11.88
C VAL A 153 -21.39 16.79 -12.35
#